data_AF-A0A7S0NEJ7-F1
#
_entry.id   AF-A0A7S0NEJ7-F1
#
_cell.length_a   1.000
_cell.length_b   1.000
_cell.length_c   1.000
_cell.angle_alpha   90.00
_cell.angle_beta   90.00
_cell.angle_gamma   90.00
#
_symmetry.space_group_name_H-M   'P 1'
#
loop_
_entity.id
_entity.type
_entity.pdbx_description
1 polymer ?
#
loop_
_entity_poly.entity_id
_entity_poly.type
_entity_poly.pdbx_seq_one_letter_code
_entity_poly.pdbx_strand_id
1 'polypeptide(L)'
;ESSNYVMLGFMGDDPHETVASMRSWQQALGLTQPPLCVLDESGGGACSVPGLPDAVALGELSDTSLGAPAYLKFNSMSGFNMLKAHEGPHRGVIITASLRTGRTHQYGGLPLHLFAA
;
A
#
# COMPACT_ATOMS: atom_id res chain seq x y z
N GLU A 1 10.12 -20.29 -6.41
CA GLU A 1 9.04 -20.99 -5.68
C GLU A 1 7.77 -20.14 -5.75
N SER A 2 6.57 -20.73 -5.74
CA SER A 2 5.30 -19.98 -5.77
C SER A 2 4.81 -19.65 -4.35
N SER A 3 4.29 -18.43 -4.15
CA SER A 3 3.67 -17.99 -2.89
C SER A 3 2.20 -18.41 -2.78
N ASN A 4 1.71 -18.56 -1.54
CA ASN A 4 0.29 -18.67 -1.21
C ASN A 4 -0.39 -17.29 -1.18
N TYR A 5 0.28 -16.32 -0.58
CA TYR A 5 -0.15 -14.93 -0.51
C TYR A 5 1.06 -14.03 -0.28
N VAL A 6 0.87 -12.74 -0.52
CA VAL A 6 1.89 -11.71 -0.33
C VAL A 6 1.32 -10.57 0.53
N MET A 7 2.18 -9.98 1.35
CA MET A 7 1.95 -8.67 1.93
C MET A 7 2.90 -7.68 1.28
N LEU A 8 2.39 -6.50 0.96
CA LEU A 8 3.15 -5.42 0.36
C LEU A 8 3.18 -4.25 1.34
N GLY A 9 4.36 -3.65 1.50
CA GLY A 9 4.57 -2.42 2.24
C GLY A 9 5.21 -1.38 1.31
N PHE A 10 4.60 -0.22 1.18
CA PHE A 10 5.12 0.89 0.39
C PHE A 10 5.45 2.05 1.31
N MET A 11 6.62 2.66 1.10
CA MET A 11 7.05 3.85 1.83
C MET A 11 7.48 4.89 0.79
N GLY A 12 6.73 5.99 0.70
CA GLY A 12 6.97 7.06 -0.26
C GLY A 12 6.88 8.44 0.38
N ASP A 13 7.51 9.42 -0.24
CA ASP A 13 7.45 10.81 0.22
C ASP A 13 6.11 11.44 -0.11
N ASP A 14 5.45 11.01 -1.18
CA ASP A 14 4.15 11.49 -1.58
C ASP A 14 3.06 10.38 -1.44
N PRO A 15 1.95 10.66 -0.75
CA PRO A 15 0.84 9.72 -0.62
C PRO A 15 0.23 9.31 -1.97
N HIS A 16 0.11 10.22 -2.94
CA HIS A 16 -0.47 9.91 -4.24
C HIS A 16 0.44 8.96 -5.03
N GLU A 17 1.74 9.22 -5.06
CA GLU A 17 2.74 8.33 -5.66
C GLU A 17 2.71 6.95 -4.99
N THR A 18 2.61 6.91 -3.67
CA THR A 18 2.58 5.66 -2.90
C THR A 18 1.36 4.80 -3.28
N VAL A 19 0.19 5.42 -3.42
CA VAL A 19 -1.04 4.73 -3.85
C VAL A 19 -0.94 4.29 -5.31
N ALA A 20 -0.46 5.15 -6.21
CA ALA A 20 -0.28 4.82 -7.62
C ALA A 20 0.70 3.64 -7.81
N SER A 21 1.80 3.64 -7.05
CA SER A 21 2.74 2.53 -6.96
C SER A 21 2.04 1.25 -6.53
N MET A 22 1.28 1.28 -5.42
CA MET A 22 0.53 0.10 -4.96
C MET A 22 -0.40 -0.46 -6.04
N ARG A 23 -1.18 0.39 -6.72
CA ARG A 23 -2.11 -0.07 -7.77
C ARG A 23 -1.37 -0.72 -8.94
N SER A 24 -0.25 -0.14 -9.36
CA SER A 24 0.60 -0.71 -10.42
C SER A 24 1.17 -2.07 -10.02
N TRP A 25 1.62 -2.21 -8.78
CA TRP A 25 2.09 -3.48 -8.22
C TRP A 25 0.98 -4.53 -8.10
N GLN A 26 -0.21 -4.14 -7.64
CA GLN A 26 -1.37 -5.05 -7.58
C GLN A 26 -1.73 -5.55 -8.98
N GLN A 27 -1.75 -4.66 -9.98
CA GLN A 27 -2.01 -5.04 -11.36
C GLN A 27 -0.93 -5.98 -11.93
N ALA A 28 0.35 -5.63 -11.78
CA ALA A 28 1.47 -6.42 -12.31
C ALA A 28 1.53 -7.83 -11.71
N LEU A 29 1.13 -7.98 -10.44
CA LEU A 29 1.11 -9.25 -9.73
C LEU A 29 -0.24 -9.98 -9.84
N GLY A 30 -1.23 -9.43 -10.55
CA GLY A 30 -2.58 -10.02 -10.67
C GLY A 30 -3.32 -10.10 -9.33
N LEU A 31 -3.07 -9.17 -8.42
CA LEU A 31 -3.67 -9.10 -7.09
C LEU A 31 -4.98 -8.30 -7.11
N THR A 32 -5.81 -8.52 -6.10
CA THR A 32 -7.03 -7.73 -5.90
C THR A 32 -6.69 -6.28 -5.59
N GLN A 33 -7.60 -5.39 -5.97
CA GLN A 33 -7.52 -3.95 -5.71
C GLN A 33 -8.66 -3.55 -4.77
N PRO A 34 -8.61 -3.94 -3.48
CA PRO A 34 -9.65 -3.57 -2.54
C PRO A 34 -9.65 -2.06 -2.28
N PRO A 35 -10.74 -1.55 -1.69
CA PRO A 35 -10.82 -0.19 -1.18
C PRO A 35 -9.61 0.21 -0.35
N LEU A 36 -9.10 1.42 -0.56
CA LEU A 36 -8.05 2.01 0.25
C LEU A 36 -8.66 2.65 1.49
N CYS A 37 -8.24 2.21 2.67
CA CYS A 37 -8.52 2.90 3.93
C CYS A 37 -7.37 3.81 4.29
N VAL A 38 -7.65 5.09 4.51
CA VAL A 38 -6.63 6.04 4.92
C VAL A 38 -6.86 6.45 6.36
N LEU A 39 -5.82 6.32 7.17
CA LEU A 39 -5.86 6.59 8.59
C LEU A 39 -5.13 7.88 8.93
N ASP A 40 -5.75 8.69 9.78
CA ASP A 40 -5.14 9.82 10.46
C ASP A 40 -4.27 9.35 11.66
N GLU A 41 -3.57 10.30 12.28
CA GLU A 41 -2.71 10.03 13.43
C GLU A 41 -3.45 9.57 14.69
N SER A 42 -4.76 9.87 14.78
CA SER A 42 -5.63 9.46 15.88
C SER A 42 -6.21 8.06 15.69
N GLY A 43 -5.94 7.41 14.54
CA GLY A 43 -6.52 6.13 14.15
C GLY A 43 -7.95 6.24 13.64
N GLY A 44 -8.47 7.45 13.47
CA GLY A 44 -9.63 7.74 12.63
C GLY A 44 -9.26 7.55 11.17
N GLY A 45 -10.24 7.35 10.29
CA GLY A 45 -9.94 7.16 8.87
C GLY A 45 -11.16 7.00 7.99
N ALA A 46 -10.97 7.29 6.71
CA ALA A 46 -11.97 7.09 5.67
C ALA A 46 -11.51 5.96 4.73
N CYS A 47 -12.44 5.12 4.32
CA CYS A 47 -12.17 4.12 3.28
C CYS A 47 -12.84 4.55 1.99
N SER A 48 -12.11 4.42 0.87
CA SER A 48 -12.69 4.61 -0.45
C SER A 48 -13.92 3.71 -0.64
N VAL A 49 -14.91 4.17 -1.39
CA VAL A 49 -16.05 3.32 -1.77
C VAL A 49 -15.64 2.44 -2.96
N PRO A 50 -16.00 1.15 -3.00
CA PRO A 50 -15.78 0.31 -4.18
C PRO A 50 -16.31 0.97 -5.45
N GLY A 51 -15.47 1.09 -6.48
CA GLY A 51 -15.83 1.70 -7.76
C GLY A 51 -15.64 3.22 -7.84
N LEU A 52 -15.28 3.89 -6.74
CA LEU A 52 -14.80 5.28 -6.77
C LEU A 52 -13.27 5.35 -6.82
N PRO A 53 -12.70 6.40 -7.45
CA PRO A 53 -11.25 6.59 -7.49
C PRO A 53 -10.65 6.80 -6.09
N ASP A 54 -9.45 6.26 -5.84
CA ASP A 54 -8.71 6.48 -4.59
C ASP A 54 -8.41 7.96 -4.32
N ALA A 55 -8.40 8.79 -5.36
CA ALA A 55 -8.25 10.24 -5.26
C ALA A 55 -9.34 10.88 -4.37
N VAL A 56 -10.54 10.27 -4.28
CA VAL A 56 -11.60 10.73 -3.38
C VAL A 56 -11.21 10.50 -1.92
N ALA A 57 -10.72 9.29 -1.60
CA ALA A 57 -10.26 8.96 -0.26
C ALA A 57 -9.02 9.78 0.15
N LEU A 58 -8.13 10.10 -0.80
CA LEU A 58 -7.00 11.00 -0.57
C LEU A 58 -7.45 12.47 -0.40
N GLY A 59 -8.44 12.90 -1.18
CA GLY A 59 -8.99 14.26 -1.18
C GLY A 59 -9.73 14.61 0.12
N GLU A 60 -10.43 13.64 0.73
CA GLU A 60 -11.07 13.81 2.04
C GLU A 60 -10.05 14.07 3.18
N LEU A 61 -8.76 13.82 2.95
CA LEU A 61 -7.69 14.08 3.92
C LEU A 61 -6.86 15.32 3.60
N SER A 62 -7.20 16.06 2.54
CA SER A 62 -6.54 17.33 2.24
C SER A 62 -6.67 18.33 3.41
N ASP A 63 -7.72 18.17 4.23
CA ASP A 63 -7.95 18.91 5.47
C ASP A 63 -7.38 18.22 6.73
N THR A 64 -6.90 16.98 6.65
CA THR A 64 -6.38 16.21 7.79
C THR A 64 -5.00 15.63 7.51
N SER A 65 -3.98 16.35 8.01
CA SER A 65 -2.65 15.91 8.51
C SER A 65 -2.09 14.53 8.11
N LEU A 66 -2.28 14.00 6.89
CA LEU A 66 -1.64 12.73 6.52
C LEU A 66 -0.12 12.86 6.43
N GLY A 67 0.41 14.10 6.48
CA GLY A 67 1.82 14.41 6.71
C GLY A 67 2.76 13.55 5.87
N ALA A 68 3.12 14.02 4.67
CA ALA A 68 4.23 13.42 3.93
C ALA A 68 5.43 13.23 4.88
N PRO A 69 6.02 12.03 5.00
CA PRO A 69 5.92 10.82 4.13
C PRO A 69 4.79 9.83 4.48
N ALA A 70 4.49 8.88 3.59
CA ALA A 70 3.40 7.91 3.75
C ALA A 70 3.86 6.44 3.79
N TYR A 71 3.11 5.62 4.53
CA TYR A 71 3.24 4.16 4.57
C TYR A 71 1.92 3.51 4.16
N LEU A 72 1.99 2.65 3.16
CA LEU A 72 0.86 1.84 2.72
C LEU A 72 1.13 0.36 2.97
N LYS A 73 0.14 -0.35 3.52
CA LYS A 73 0.16 -1.79 3.70
C LYS A 73 -0.99 -2.46 2.97
N PHE A 74 -0.65 -3.47 2.16
CA PHE A 74 -1.61 -4.37 1.54
C PHE A 74 -1.37 -5.82 1.96
N ASN A 75 -2.44 -6.58 2.19
CA ASN A 75 -2.39 -8.02 2.43
C ASN A 75 -3.30 -8.74 1.45
N SER A 76 -2.71 -9.54 0.55
CA SER A 76 -3.48 -10.23 -0.50
C SER A 76 -4.38 -11.35 0.02
N MET A 77 -4.16 -11.83 1.26
CA MET A 77 -4.97 -12.88 1.87
C MET A 77 -6.25 -12.30 2.47
N SER A 78 -6.17 -11.18 3.18
CA SER A 78 -7.32 -10.56 3.86
C SER A 78 -7.99 -9.44 3.06
N GLY A 79 -7.34 -8.94 2.01
CA GLY A 79 -7.76 -7.71 1.34
C GLY A 79 -7.53 -6.44 2.17
N PHE A 80 -6.83 -6.53 3.30
CA PHE A 80 -6.48 -5.35 4.10
C PHE A 80 -5.64 -4.40 3.26
N ASN A 81 -6.03 -3.13 3.19
CA ASN A 81 -5.40 -2.12 2.37
C ASN A 81 -5.49 -0.76 3.03
N MET A 82 -4.36 -0.27 3.54
CA MET A 82 -4.33 0.86 4.46
C MET A 82 -3.17 1.79 4.17
N LEU A 83 -3.44 3.09 4.10
CA LEU A 83 -2.46 4.18 4.03
C LEU A 83 -2.46 4.95 5.35
N LYS A 84 -1.28 5.37 5.81
CA LYS A 84 -1.11 6.24 6.98
C LYS A 84 0.17 7.08 6.86
N ALA A 85 0.33 8.06 7.73
CA ALA A 85 1.59 8.81 7.87
C ALA A 85 2.77 7.88 8.23
N HIS A 86 3.97 8.25 7.79
CA HIS A 86 5.20 7.50 7.95
C HIS A 86 6.38 8.40 8.30
N GLU A 87 6.81 8.37 9.55
CA GLU A 87 7.96 9.16 10.03
C GLU A 87 9.32 8.47 9.81
N GLY A 88 9.33 7.25 9.24
CA GLY A 88 10.55 6.45 9.09
C GLY A 88 11.47 6.93 7.96
N PRO A 89 12.77 6.56 8.01
CA PRO A 89 13.74 6.93 6.97
C PRO A 89 13.68 6.02 5.73
N HIS A 90 12.86 4.96 5.76
CA HIS A 90 12.85 3.95 4.70
C HIS A 90 11.95 4.38 3.54
N ARG A 91 12.35 4.00 2.32
CA ARG A 91 11.60 4.25 1.08
C ARG A 91 11.57 3.00 0.23
N GLY A 92 10.62 2.96 -0.71
CA GLY A 92 10.48 1.85 -1.64
C GLY A 92 9.43 0.83 -1.20
N VAL A 93 9.55 -0.37 -1.75
CA VAL A 93 8.60 -1.46 -1.58
C VAL A 93 9.25 -2.63 -0.86
N ILE A 94 8.49 -3.21 0.05
CA ILE A 94 8.77 -4.48 0.72
C ILE A 94 7.69 -5.48 0.31
N ILE A 95 8.11 -6.67 -0.07
CA ILE A 95 7.25 -7.83 -0.33
C ILE A 95 7.55 -8.87 0.74
N THR A 96 6.55 -9.26 1.51
CA THR A 96 6.61 -10.45 2.37
C THR A 96 5.80 -11.55 1.72
N ALA A 97 6.49 -12.56 1.18
CA ALA A 97 5.88 -13.72 0.52
C ALA A 97 5.78 -14.90 1.49
N SER A 98 4.57 -15.40 1.72
CA SER A 98 4.35 -16.67 2.38
C SER A 98 4.36 -17.78 1.34
N LEU A 99 5.37 -18.65 1.39
CA LEU A 99 5.60 -19.69 0.40
C LEU A 99 4.78 -20.94 0.71
N ARG A 100 4.49 -21.74 -0.33
CA ARG A 100 3.77 -23.02 -0.19
C ARG A 100 4.44 -24.00 0.77
N THR A 101 5.74 -23.87 0.96
CA THR A 101 6.55 -24.69 1.88
C THR A 101 6.36 -24.32 3.35
N GLY A 102 5.56 -23.30 3.66
CA GLY A 102 5.37 -22.78 5.02
C GLY A 102 6.46 -21.80 5.46
N ARG A 103 7.42 -21.48 4.57
CA ARG A 103 8.46 -20.48 4.82
C ARG A 103 7.95 -19.09 4.45
N THR A 104 8.45 -18.07 5.15
CA THR A 104 8.23 -16.67 4.80
C THR A 104 9.53 -16.06 4.33
N HIS A 105 9.51 -15.44 3.14
CA HIS A 105 10.62 -14.65 2.62
C HIS A 105 10.20 -13.18 2.52
N GLN A 106 11.16 -12.29 2.75
CA GLN A 106 10.95 -10.86 2.59
C GLN A 106 11.98 -10.30 1.61
N TYR A 107 11.50 -9.53 0.65
CA TYR A 107 12.30 -8.77 -0.32
C TYR A 107 12.02 -7.29 -0.06
N GLY A 108 13.04 -6.44 -0.08
CA GLY A 108 12.89 -5.04 0.29
C GLY A 108 13.86 -4.12 -0.42
N GLY A 109 13.65 -2.82 -0.28
CA GLY A 109 14.41 -1.79 -1.01
C GLY A 109 14.09 -1.75 -2.50
N LEU A 110 12.94 -2.28 -2.90
CA LEU A 110 12.52 -2.28 -4.29
C LEU A 110 12.00 -0.88 -4.68
N PRO A 111 12.22 -0.42 -5.93
CA PRO A 111 11.74 0.89 -6.35
C PRO A 111 10.21 0.98 -6.31
N LEU A 112 9.67 2.14 -5.89
CA LEU A 112 8.22 2.41 -5.98
C LEU A 112 7.74 2.29 -7.43
N HIS A 113 8.48 2.90 -8.36
CA HIS A 113 8.16 2.95 -9.78
C HIS A 113 8.58 1.70 -10.57
N LEU A 114 8.86 0.55 -9.92
CA LEU A 114 9.29 -0.67 -10.62
C LEU A 114 8.32 -1.11 -11.71
N PHE A 115 7.01 -0.89 -11.48
CA PHE A 115 5.94 -1.20 -12.43
C PHE A 115 5.18 0.05 -12.88
N ALA A 116 5.76 1.24 -12.75
CA ALA A 116 5.13 2.45 -13.27
C ALA A 116 4.95 2.32 -14.79
N ALA A 117 3.74 2.59 -15.26
CA ALA A 117 3.38 2.65 -16.68
C ALA A 117 3.46 4.09 -17.19
#